data_AF-A0A834L1I3-F1
#
_entry.id   AF-A0A834L1I3-F1
#
_cell.length_a   1.000
_cell.length_b   1.000
_cell.length_c   1.000
_cell.angle_alpha   90.00
_cell.angle_beta   90.00
_cell.angle_gamma   90.00
#
_symmetry.space_group_name_H-M   'P 1'
#
loop_
_entity.id
_entity.type
_entity.pdbx_description
1 polymer ?
#
loop_
_entity_poly.entity_id
_entity_poly.type
_entity_poly.pdbx_seq_one_letter_code
_entity_poly.pdbx_strand_id
1 'polypeptide(L)'
;MIEDKGHRVTDYFVVAGLTDKSTPLEQDLSETKSSGPKAPITDLAVINKTAGETVPEGFTCIETTYTGQPANLNHGSLKSPELFLCYKRGRGKPPLTDVGVLYEGKERLIQGCEVIPGYTVRPLCQHKQQHCTAHLYHLAQSIPSSSHKTPWR
;
A
#
# COMPACT_ATOMS: atom_id res chain seq x y z
N MET A 1 11.82 6.00 53.06
CA MET A 1 11.55 6.37 51.66
C MET A 1 11.93 5.17 50.81
N ILE A 2 10.98 4.62 50.05
CA ILE A 2 11.22 3.51 49.13
C ILE A 2 11.03 4.09 47.72
N GLU A 3 12.08 4.02 46.92
CA GLU A 3 12.04 4.38 45.50
C GLU A 3 11.50 3.17 44.73
N ASP A 4 10.36 3.37 44.08
CA ASP A 4 9.75 2.41 43.16
C ASP A 4 10.56 2.37 41.85
N LYS A 5 11.37 1.33 41.66
CA LYS A 5 12.02 1.05 40.38
C LYS A 5 11.12 0.12 39.58
N GLY A 6 10.38 0.73 38.65
CA GLY A 6 9.42 0.05 37.77
C GLY A 6 9.97 -1.22 37.11
N HIS A 7 9.06 -2.18 36.91
CA HIS A 7 9.28 -3.47 36.26
C HIS A 7 9.96 -3.31 34.90
N ARG A 8 11.24 -3.67 34.78
CA ARG A 8 11.92 -3.78 33.48
C ARG A 8 11.59 -5.14 32.91
N VAL A 9 10.71 -5.18 31.91
CA VAL A 9 10.48 -6.38 31.10
C VAL A 9 11.73 -6.62 30.27
N THR A 10 12.36 -7.77 30.44
CA THR A 10 13.45 -8.24 29.58
C THR A 10 12.88 -9.16 28.52
N ASP A 11 13.21 -8.94 27.25
CA ASP A 11 12.81 -9.84 26.18
C ASP A 11 13.62 -11.15 26.27
N TYR A 12 12.93 -12.23 26.64
CA TYR A 12 13.47 -13.58 26.53
C TYR A 12 13.09 -14.15 25.18
N PHE A 13 14.07 -14.39 24.31
CA PHE A 13 13.89 -15.20 23.10
C PHE A 13 14.43 -16.60 23.37
N VAL A 14 13.57 -17.61 23.24
CA VAL A 14 13.99 -19.02 23.32
C VAL A 14 14.38 -19.45 21.91
N VAL A 15 15.61 -19.94 21.77
CA VAL A 15 16.04 -20.60 20.53
C VAL A 15 15.81 -22.10 20.69
N ALA A 16 14.82 -22.64 19.98
CA ALA A 16 14.61 -24.08 19.89
C ALA A 16 15.27 -24.62 18.60
N GLY A 17 16.19 -25.59 18.74
CA GLY A 17 16.52 -26.53 17.66
C GLY A 17 17.58 -26.13 16.63
N LEU A 18 18.62 -25.36 17.00
CA LEU A 18 19.81 -25.25 16.13
C LEU A 18 20.68 -26.50 16.30
N THR A 19 21.03 -27.14 15.19
CA THR A 19 22.03 -28.23 15.13
C THR A 19 23.33 -27.68 14.58
N ASP A 20 24.46 -28.35 14.76
CA ASP A 20 25.80 -27.84 14.35
C ASP A 20 25.98 -27.58 12.84
N LYS A 21 24.94 -27.84 12.02
CA LYS A 21 24.88 -27.54 10.58
C LYS A 21 23.95 -26.38 10.21
N SER A 22 23.23 -25.77 11.15
CA SER A 22 22.34 -24.65 10.85
C SER A 22 23.15 -23.36 10.71
N THR A 23 23.23 -22.84 9.49
CA THR A 23 23.67 -21.47 9.24
C THR A 23 22.64 -20.50 9.80
N PRO A 24 23.04 -19.43 10.51
CA PRO A 24 22.14 -18.38 10.95
C PRO A 24 21.32 -17.83 9.77
N LEU A 25 20.04 -17.54 10.00
CA LEU A 25 19.13 -16.92 9.04
C LEU A 25 19.49 -15.43 8.82
N GLU A 26 20.76 -15.13 8.55
CA GLU A 26 21.25 -13.78 8.25
C GLU A 26 21.43 -13.54 6.75
N GLN A 27 21.05 -14.51 5.91
CA GLN A 27 21.42 -14.53 4.50
C GLN A 27 20.24 -14.73 3.54
N ASP A 28 19.15 -13.96 3.71
CA ASP A 28 18.20 -13.72 2.60
C ASP A 28 17.48 -12.36 2.66
N LEU A 29 18.14 -11.35 3.25
CA LEU A 29 17.67 -9.96 3.27
C LEU A 29 18.60 -9.03 2.46
N SER A 30 19.23 -9.56 1.42
CA SER A 30 20.25 -8.84 0.63
C SER A 30 19.71 -7.69 -0.26
N GLU A 31 18.48 -7.23 -0.04
CA GLU A 31 17.97 -5.95 -0.60
C GLU A 31 17.73 -4.83 0.42
N THR A 32 17.93 -5.06 1.72
CA THR A 32 17.85 -3.97 2.71
C THR A 32 19.24 -3.52 3.15
N LYS A 33 20.06 -3.07 2.20
CA LYS A 33 21.21 -2.23 2.55
C LYS A 33 20.71 -0.79 2.76
N SER A 34 20.93 -0.29 3.98
CA SER A 34 20.88 1.12 4.40
C SER A 34 19.58 1.90 4.12
N SER A 35 18.63 1.85 5.05
CA SER A 35 18.00 3.05 5.62
C SER A 35 17.00 2.58 6.66
N GLY A 36 16.60 3.44 7.59
CA GLY A 36 15.54 3.12 8.56
C GLY A 36 14.20 2.77 7.90
N PRO A 37 13.11 2.72 8.67
CA PRO A 37 11.78 2.42 8.13
C PRO A 37 11.45 3.31 6.92
N LYS A 38 11.11 2.67 5.78
CA LYS A 38 10.68 3.38 4.55
C LYS A 38 9.55 4.36 4.91
N ALA A 39 9.55 5.53 4.28
CA ALA A 39 8.44 6.48 4.44
C ALA A 39 7.10 5.81 4.04
N PRO A 40 5.98 6.17 4.70
CA PRO A 40 4.67 5.59 4.38
C PRO A 40 4.22 5.99 2.98
N ILE A 41 3.29 5.21 2.41
CA ILE A 41 2.62 5.58 1.16
C ILE A 41 1.60 6.68 1.48
N THR A 42 1.65 7.78 0.75
CA THR A 42 0.80 8.95 0.99
C THR A 42 -0.09 9.29 -0.19
N ASP A 43 0.25 8.81 -1.39
CA ASP A 43 -0.50 9.12 -2.61
C ASP A 43 -0.47 7.94 -3.57
N LEU A 44 -1.53 7.82 -4.36
CA LEU A 44 -1.68 6.85 -5.44
C LEU A 44 -2.06 7.58 -6.73
N ALA A 45 -1.64 7.01 -7.85
CA ALA A 45 -2.02 7.46 -9.19
C ALA A 45 -2.14 6.25 -10.12
N VAL A 46 -2.87 6.39 -11.21
CA VAL A 46 -2.92 5.39 -12.28
C VAL A 46 -2.40 6.05 -13.55
N ILE A 47 -1.60 5.32 -14.33
CA ILE A 47 -1.12 5.76 -15.65
C ILE A 47 -1.61 4.82 -16.74
N ASN A 48 -1.82 5.37 -17.93
CA ASN A 48 -2.11 4.66 -19.16
C ASN A 48 -0.88 4.61 -20.07
N LYS A 49 -0.12 3.51 -19.99
CA LYS A 49 1.09 3.34 -20.80
C LYS A 49 0.78 3.25 -22.30
N THR A 50 -0.37 2.71 -22.68
CA THR A 50 -0.81 2.66 -24.09
C THR A 50 -1.03 4.06 -24.67
N ALA A 51 -1.44 5.03 -23.84
CA ALA A 51 -1.57 6.43 -24.23
C ALA A 51 -0.24 7.21 -24.19
N GLY A 52 0.87 6.56 -23.83
CA GLY A 52 2.18 7.19 -23.71
C GLY A 52 2.38 8.01 -22.42
N GLU A 53 1.52 7.82 -21.42
CA GLU A 53 1.70 8.48 -20.13
C GLU A 53 2.93 7.94 -19.38
N THR A 54 3.64 8.84 -18.72
CA THR A 54 4.83 8.52 -17.95
C THR A 54 4.55 8.58 -16.45
N VAL A 55 5.43 7.96 -15.66
CA VAL A 55 5.31 7.96 -14.21
C VAL A 55 5.38 9.39 -13.68
N PRO A 56 4.40 9.86 -12.88
CA PRO A 56 4.42 11.21 -12.33
C PRO A 56 5.65 11.47 -11.44
N GLU A 57 6.05 12.73 -11.30
CA GLU A 57 7.23 13.10 -10.52
C GLU A 57 7.15 12.64 -9.05
N GLY A 58 8.19 11.92 -8.62
CA GLY A 58 8.30 11.38 -7.26
C GLY A 58 7.40 10.17 -6.98
N PHE A 59 6.72 9.63 -7.99
CA PHE A 59 6.01 8.36 -7.89
C PHE A 59 6.90 7.19 -8.32
N THR A 60 6.55 6.00 -7.84
CA THR A 60 7.08 4.72 -8.29
C THR A 60 5.95 3.93 -8.94
N CYS A 61 6.16 3.46 -10.16
CA CYS A 61 5.20 2.60 -10.85
C CYS A 61 5.38 1.15 -10.43
N ILE A 62 4.27 0.45 -10.16
CA ILE A 62 4.24 -0.99 -9.98
C ILE A 62 4.10 -1.60 -11.37
N GLU A 63 5.23 -1.93 -12.00
CA GLU A 63 5.25 -2.46 -13.36
C GLU A 63 5.01 -3.98 -13.41
N THR A 64 5.48 -4.68 -12.38
CA THR A 64 5.41 -6.13 -12.28
C THR A 64 4.79 -6.57 -10.96
N THR A 65 4.10 -7.70 -11.01
CA THR A 65 3.62 -8.41 -9.82
C THR A 65 4.80 -9.03 -9.09
N TYR A 66 4.57 -9.51 -7.86
CA TYR A 66 5.61 -10.22 -7.09
C TYR A 66 6.12 -11.50 -7.79
N THR A 67 5.34 -12.05 -8.72
CA THR A 67 5.72 -13.21 -9.54
C THR A 67 6.40 -12.85 -10.86
N GLY A 68 6.67 -11.56 -11.11
CA GLY A 68 7.32 -11.08 -12.32
C GLY A 68 6.42 -10.93 -13.54
N GLN A 69 5.09 -11.01 -13.38
CA GLN A 69 4.15 -10.78 -14.47
C GLN A 69 3.83 -9.28 -14.61
N PRO A 70 3.43 -8.77 -15.79
CA PRO A 70 3.01 -7.38 -15.94
C PRO A 70 1.84 -7.05 -15.00
N ALA A 71 1.97 -6.00 -14.19
CA ALA A 71 0.95 -5.55 -13.24
C ALA A 71 -0.14 -4.68 -13.90
N ASN A 72 -0.53 -5.03 -15.13
CA ASN A 72 -1.57 -4.32 -15.86
C ASN A 72 -2.95 -4.59 -15.22
N LEU A 73 -3.59 -3.54 -14.72
CA LEU A 73 -4.90 -3.61 -14.04
C LEU A 73 -6.04 -4.06 -14.97
N ASN A 74 -5.84 -3.96 -16.29
CA ASN A 74 -6.78 -4.40 -17.32
C ASN A 74 -6.31 -5.65 -18.08
N HIS A 75 -5.42 -6.46 -17.48
CA HIS A 75 -4.94 -7.66 -18.14
C HIS A 75 -6.10 -8.59 -18.57
N GLY A 76 -6.02 -9.14 -19.78
CA GLY A 76 -7.01 -10.09 -20.32
C GLY A 76 -7.72 -9.66 -21.61
N SER A 77 -7.45 -8.46 -22.14
CA SER A 77 -7.93 -8.06 -23.47
C SER A 77 -6.84 -7.33 -24.26
N LEU A 78 -6.65 -7.70 -25.53
CA LEU A 78 -5.69 -7.02 -26.43
C LEU A 78 -6.10 -5.58 -26.77
N LYS A 79 -7.39 -5.25 -26.62
CA LYS A 79 -7.93 -3.92 -26.95
C LYS A 79 -8.02 -3.00 -25.73
N SER A 80 -7.82 -3.51 -24.52
CA SER A 80 -7.91 -2.67 -23.33
C SER A 80 -6.62 -1.86 -23.12
N PRO A 81 -6.73 -0.61 -22.65
CA PRO A 81 -5.57 0.19 -22.31
C PRO A 81 -4.78 -0.47 -21.18
N GLU A 82 -3.46 -0.35 -21.25
CA GLU A 82 -2.55 -0.87 -20.23
C GLU A 82 -2.45 0.12 -19.08
N LEU A 83 -3.15 -0.19 -17.99
CA LEU A 83 -3.23 0.66 -16.79
C LEU A 83 -2.32 0.12 -15.70
N PHE A 84 -1.52 0.99 -15.08
CA PHE A 84 -0.61 0.62 -14.01
C PHE A 84 -0.76 1.53 -12.78
N LEU A 85 -0.66 0.94 -11.60
CA LEU A 85 -0.72 1.65 -10.33
C LEU A 85 0.64 2.26 -10.00
N CYS A 86 0.63 3.53 -9.62
CA CYS A 86 1.77 4.28 -9.12
C CYS A 86 1.53 4.68 -7.67
N TYR A 87 2.59 4.70 -6.86
CA TYR A 87 2.53 5.19 -5.48
C TYR A 87 3.63 6.21 -5.19
N LYS A 88 3.37 7.12 -4.26
CA LYS A 88 4.38 8.04 -3.70
C LYS A 88 4.52 7.78 -2.20
N ARG A 89 5.76 7.83 -1.73
CA ARG A 89 6.07 7.74 -0.30
C ARG A 89 6.53 9.09 0.22
N GLY A 90 6.09 9.45 1.43
CA GLY A 90 6.40 10.73 2.02
C GLY A 90 5.99 10.81 3.48
N ARG A 91 6.45 11.85 4.17
CA ARG A 91 6.04 12.16 5.56
C ARG A 91 5.30 13.50 5.67
N GLY A 92 5.07 14.17 4.54
CA GLY A 92 4.39 15.47 4.47
C GLY A 92 2.85 15.38 4.43
N LYS A 93 2.30 14.17 4.35
CA LYS A 93 0.86 13.87 4.32
C LYS A 93 0.59 12.67 5.23
N PRO A 94 -0.66 12.49 5.69
CA PRO A 94 -1.03 11.30 6.44
C PRO A 94 -0.83 10.03 5.60
N PRO A 95 -0.52 8.88 6.23
CA PRO A 95 -0.42 7.62 5.52
C PRO A 95 -1.78 7.22 4.95
N LEU A 96 -1.77 6.58 3.78
CA LEU A 96 -2.92 5.82 3.30
C LEU A 96 -3.05 4.55 4.12
N THR A 97 -4.25 4.29 4.63
CA THR A 97 -4.56 3.16 5.51
C THR A 97 -5.34 2.07 4.81
N ASP A 98 -6.01 2.39 3.69
CA ASP A 98 -6.78 1.43 2.91
C ASP A 98 -6.80 1.79 1.42
N VAL A 99 -6.95 0.77 0.57
CA VAL A 99 -7.08 0.88 -0.88
C VAL A 99 -8.08 -0.18 -1.34
N GLY A 100 -9.02 0.19 -2.20
CA GLY A 100 -10.03 -0.76 -2.69
C GLY A 100 -10.49 -0.49 -4.12
N VAL A 101 -11.36 -1.38 -4.59
CA VAL A 101 -11.96 -1.36 -5.92
C VAL A 101 -13.45 -1.20 -5.77
N LEU A 102 -14.01 -0.14 -6.33
CA LEU A 102 -15.44 0.16 -6.32
C LEU A 102 -16.05 -0.26 -7.67
N TYR A 103 -16.88 -1.30 -7.68
CA TYR A 103 -17.63 -1.70 -8.87
C TYR A 103 -18.89 -0.86 -9.04
N GLU A 104 -19.06 -0.26 -10.22
CA GLU A 104 -20.24 0.55 -10.50
C GLU A 104 -21.54 -0.26 -10.35
N GLY A 105 -22.51 0.35 -9.66
CA GLY A 105 -23.85 -0.22 -9.47
C GLY A 105 -23.93 -1.39 -8.47
N LYS A 106 -22.82 -1.84 -7.89
CA LYS A 106 -22.80 -2.91 -6.88
C LYS A 106 -22.60 -2.39 -5.46
N GLU A 107 -21.72 -1.42 -5.29
CA GLU A 107 -21.29 -0.93 -3.99
C GLU A 107 -21.37 0.60 -3.94
N ARG A 108 -21.40 1.15 -2.72
CA ARG A 108 -21.28 2.59 -2.47
C ARG A 108 -19.91 2.88 -1.89
N LEU A 109 -19.36 4.04 -2.22
CA LEU A 109 -18.10 4.50 -1.65
C LEU A 109 -18.23 4.62 -0.13
N ILE A 110 -17.27 4.05 0.59
CA ILE A 110 -17.19 4.12 2.05
C ILE A 110 -16.91 5.57 2.46
N GLN A 111 -17.53 6.04 3.55
CA GLN A 111 -17.32 7.38 4.06
C GLN A 111 -15.84 7.62 4.39
N GLY A 112 -15.29 8.74 3.92
CA GLY A 112 -13.88 9.11 4.10
C GLY A 112 -12.94 8.56 3.03
N CYS A 113 -13.40 7.65 2.17
CA CYS A 113 -12.62 7.22 1.01
C CYS A 113 -12.75 8.20 -0.15
N GLU A 114 -11.69 8.30 -0.95
CA GLU A 114 -11.62 9.12 -2.15
C GLU A 114 -11.30 8.25 -3.37
N VAL A 115 -12.00 8.49 -4.48
CA VAL A 115 -11.74 7.80 -5.75
C VAL A 115 -10.49 8.39 -6.39
N ILE A 116 -9.58 7.53 -6.86
CA ILE A 116 -8.42 7.93 -7.64
C ILE A 116 -8.94 8.41 -9.02
N PRO A 117 -8.74 9.68 -9.38
CA PRO A 117 -9.28 10.24 -10.61
C PRO A 117 -8.53 9.71 -11.85
N GLY A 118 -9.16 9.87 -13.02
CA GLY A 118 -8.51 9.75 -14.32
C GLY A 118 -8.82 8.48 -15.09
N TYR A 119 -8.94 7.31 -14.43
CA TYR A 119 -9.09 6.04 -15.15
C TYR A 119 -10.04 5.07 -14.46
N THR A 120 -10.84 4.43 -15.28
CA THR A 120 -11.64 3.27 -14.89
C THR A 120 -10.88 2.00 -15.20
N VAL A 121 -10.83 1.08 -14.23
CA VAL A 121 -10.35 -0.28 -14.43
C VAL A 121 -11.49 -1.17 -14.93
N ARG A 122 -11.18 -2.09 -15.84
CA ARG A 122 -12.12 -3.07 -16.42
C ARG A 122 -11.69 -4.49 -16.05
N PRO A 123 -11.72 -4.84 -14.75
CA PRO A 123 -11.41 -6.20 -14.33
C PRO A 123 -12.33 -7.20 -15.03
N LEU A 124 -11.75 -8.34 -15.43
CA LEU A 124 -12.50 -9.43 -16.03
C LEU A 124 -13.44 -10.04 -14.98
N CYS A 125 -14.76 -9.88 -15.15
CA CYS A 125 -15.72 -10.53 -14.27
C CYS A 125 -15.82 -12.02 -14.62
N GLN A 126 -15.21 -12.87 -13.80
CA GLN A 126 -15.15 -14.33 -14.01
C GLN A 126 -16.53 -14.98 -14.14
N HIS A 127 -17.57 -14.42 -13.51
CA HIS A 127 -18.92 -14.99 -13.50
C HIS A 127 -19.78 -14.66 -14.73
N LYS A 128 -19.46 -13.61 -15.50
CA LYS A 128 -20.34 -13.15 -16.59
C LYS A 128 -19.65 -13.01 -17.95
N GLN A 129 -18.32 -13.21 -18.05
CA GLN A 129 -17.55 -12.87 -19.27
C GLN A 129 -17.90 -11.44 -19.78
N GLN A 130 -18.21 -10.54 -18.85
CA GLN A 130 -18.54 -9.15 -19.13
C GLN A 130 -17.50 -8.26 -18.46
N HIS A 131 -17.11 -7.19 -19.13
CA HIS A 131 -16.28 -6.15 -18.52
C HIS A 131 -17.13 -5.41 -17.49
N CYS A 132 -16.74 -5.48 -16.21
CA CYS A 132 -17.31 -4.62 -15.20
C CYS A 132 -16.50 -3.33 -15.10
N THR A 133 -17.18 -2.19 -15.07
CA THR A 133 -16.59 -0.87 -14.84
C THR A 133 -16.31 -0.73 -13.34
N ALA A 134 -15.06 -0.43 -12.97
CA ALA A 134 -14.70 -0.21 -11.57
C ALA A 134 -13.68 0.93 -11.41
N HIS A 135 -13.64 1.49 -10.20
CA HIS A 135 -12.79 2.61 -9.83
C HIS A 135 -11.89 2.22 -8.66
N LEU A 136 -10.66 2.71 -8.61
CA LEU A 136 -9.82 2.56 -7.42
C LEU A 136 -10.13 3.68 -6.43
N TYR A 137 -10.14 3.37 -5.14
CA TYR A 137 -10.26 4.36 -4.07
C TYR A 137 -9.21 4.12 -2.98
N HIS A 138 -8.96 5.15 -2.16
CA HIS A 138 -8.11 5.04 -0.98
C HIS A 138 -8.71 5.76 0.23
N LEU A 139 -8.19 5.44 1.42
CA LEU A 139 -8.48 6.13 2.68
C LEU A 139 -7.18 6.65 3.28
N ALA A 140 -7.14 7.92 3.67
CA ALA A 140 -6.03 8.52 4.41
C ALA A 140 -6.38 8.62 5.90
N GLN A 141 -5.37 8.48 6.77
CA GLN A 141 -5.57 8.72 8.20
C GLN A 141 -5.89 10.20 8.46
N SER A 142 -6.98 10.49 9.18
CA SER A 142 -7.26 11.86 9.62
C SER A 142 -6.23 12.29 10.66
N ILE A 143 -5.53 13.41 10.44
CA ILE A 143 -4.76 14.05 11.51
C ILE A 143 -5.75 14.75 12.44
N PRO A 144 -5.81 14.42 13.75
CA PRO A 144 -6.63 15.18 14.67
C PRO A 144 -6.13 16.62 14.70
N SER A 145 -6.98 17.58 14.32
CA SER A 145 -6.66 19.00 14.43
C SER A 145 -6.43 19.32 15.92
N SER A 146 -5.24 19.82 16.27
CA SER A 146 -4.88 20.15 17.64
C SER A 146 -5.55 21.45 18.14
N SER A 147 -6.88 21.57 18.03
CA SER A 147 -7.63 22.78 18.40
C SER A 147 -8.28 22.72 19.79
N HIS A 148 -8.06 21.69 20.59
CA HIS A 148 -8.41 21.71 22.01
C HIS A 148 -7.31 21.14 22.89
N LYS A 149 -6.39 22.02 23.32
CA LYS A 149 -5.64 21.82 24.56
C LYS A 149 -6.62 22.05 25.72
N THR A 150 -7.31 21.02 26.18
CA THR A 150 -7.85 21.04 27.54
C THR A 150 -6.71 20.66 28.50
N PRO A 151 -6.36 21.53 29.46
CA PRO A 151 -5.35 21.19 30.46
C PRO A 151 -5.93 20.09 31.34
N TRP A 152 -5.24 18.96 31.41
CA TRP A 152 -5.53 17.91 32.37
C TRP A 152 -5.45 18.50 33.78
N ARG A 153 -6.57 18.45 34.51
CA ARG A 153 -6.65 18.66 35.96
C ARG A 153 -6.41 17.35 36.67
#